data_AF-A0A0E0RF34-F1
#
_entry.id   AF-A0A0E0RF34-F1
#
_cell.length_a   1.000
_cell.length_b   1.000
_cell.length_c   1.000
_cell.angle_alpha   90.00
_cell.angle_beta   90.00
_cell.angle_gamma   90.00
#
_symmetry.space_group_name_H-M   'P 1'
#
loop_
_entity.id
_entity.type
_entity.pdbx_description
1 polymer ?
#
loop_
_entity_poly.entity_id
_entity_poly.type
_entity_poly.pdbx_seq_one_letter_code
_entity_poly.pdbx_strand_id
1 'polypeptide(L)' 'MRESIKIIQQAVEKIPGGPYENLEVRHFKKAKNSEWNDFEYQFLGKKPSPNFELSKQELYARVEAPKEFFMN' A
#
# COMPACT_ATOMS: atom_id res chain seq x y z
N MET A 1 13.30 -16.60 8.78
CA MET A 1 11.98 -17.02 8.25
C MET A 1 10.86 -16.99 9.29
N ARG A 2 11.03 -17.47 10.54
CA ARG A 2 9.94 -17.46 11.55
C ARG A 2 9.38 -16.06 11.82
N GLU A 3 10.25 -15.06 11.98
CA GLU A 3 9.79 -13.68 12.21
C GLU A 3 9.04 -13.09 11.01
N SER A 4 9.48 -13.39 9.78
CA SER A 4 8.79 -12.98 8.55
C SER A 4 7.34 -13.51 8.52
N ILE A 5 7.10 -14.73 8.98
CA ILE A 5 5.74 -15.31 9.07
C ILE A 5 4.89 -14.52 10.06
N LYS A 6 5.43 -14.17 11.24
CA LYS A 6 4.71 -13.36 12.23
C LYS A 6 4.33 -11.99 11.66
N ILE A 7 5.23 -11.35 10.92
CA ILE A 7 4.97 -10.06 10.28
C ILE A 7 3.85 -10.19 9.25
N ILE A 8 3.87 -11.22 8.41
CA ILE A 8 2.81 -11.47 7.42
C ILE A 8 1.46 -11.68 8.13
N GLN A 9 1.41 -12.49 9.18
CA GLN A 9 0.19 -12.73 9.95
C GLN A 9 -0.37 -11.43 10.55
N GLN A 10 0.49 -10.64 11.19
CA GLN A 10 0.10 -9.33 11.76
C GLN A 10 -0.38 -8.35 10.69
N ALA A 11 0.23 -8.35 9.51
CA ALA A 11 -0.18 -7.48 8.41
C ALA A 11 -1.55 -7.89 7.87
N VAL A 12 -1.78 -9.19 7.64
CA VAL A 12 -3.06 -9.73 7.14
C VAL A 12 -4.22 -9.40 8.07
N GLU A 13 -4.03 -9.52 9.38
CA GLU A 13 -5.05 -9.16 10.39
C GLU A 13 -5.41 -7.66 10.38
N LYS A 14 -4.50 -6.80 9.93
CA LYS A 14 -4.61 -5.34 9.99
C LYS A 14 -4.80 -4.68 8.62
N ILE A 15 -5.07 -5.45 7.56
CA ILE A 15 -5.32 -4.88 6.22
C ILE A 15 -6.54 -3.95 6.29
N PRO A 16 -6.39 -2.65 5.96
CA PRO A 16 -7.53 -1.75 5.83
C PRO A 16 -8.50 -2.27 4.76
N GLY A 17 -9.79 -2.36 5.09
CA GLY A 17 -10.78 -2.92 4.16
C GLY A 17 -10.88 -4.45 4.16
N GLY A 18 -9.92 -5.14 4.77
CA GLY A 18 -9.85 -6.60 4.79
C GLY A 18 -9.58 -7.18 3.40
N PRO A 19 -10.10 -8.38 3.09
CA PRO A 19 -9.93 -9.01 1.78
C PRO A 19 -10.46 -8.12 0.65
N TYR A 20 -9.72 -8.09 -0.46
CA TYR A 20 -10.02 -7.26 -1.62
C TYR A 20 -11.44 -7.52 -2.15
N GLU A 21 -11.86 -8.78 -2.23
CA GLU A 21 -13.17 -9.18 -2.73
C GLU A 21 -14.31 -8.59 -1.88
N ASN A 22 -14.12 -8.55 -0.55
CA ASN A 22 -15.10 -7.98 0.36
C ASN A 22 -15.16 -6.45 0.23
N LEU A 23 -14.00 -5.82 0.05
CA LEU A 23 -13.90 -4.38 -0.15
C LEU A 23 -14.60 -3.97 -1.45
N GLU A 24 -14.31 -4.64 -2.56
CA GLU A 24 -14.98 -4.43 -3.86
C GLU A 24 -16.50 -4.60 -3.77
N VAL A 25 -16.98 -5.64 -3.10
CA VAL A 25 -18.43 -5.82 -2.88
C VAL A 25 -19.04 -4.64 -2.11
N ARG A 26 -18.33 -4.08 -1.12
CA ARG A 26 -18.79 -2.88 -0.38
C ARG A 26 -18.80 -1.65 -1.27
N HIS A 27 -17.80 -1.49 -2.14
CA HIS A 27 -17.75 -0.42 -3.14
C HIS A 27 -18.92 -0.48 -4.11
N PHE A 28 -19.19 -1.65 -4.70
CA PHE A 28 -20.29 -1.82 -5.67
C PHE A 28 -21.67 -1.61 -5.04
N LYS A 29 -21.85 -2.00 -3.78
CA LYS A 29 -23.15 -1.88 -3.09
C LYS A 29 -23.45 -0.48 -2.56
N LYS A 30 -22.44 0.36 -2.32
CA LYS A 30 -22.60 1.70 -1.74
C LYS A 30 -22.49 2.80 -2.79
N ALA A 31 -23.00 3.98 -2.45
CA ALA A 31 -22.90 5.16 -3.31
C ALA A 31 -21.44 5.64 -3.46
N LYS A 32 -21.18 6.42 -4.51
CA LYS A 32 -19.85 6.94 -4.90
C LYS A 32 -19.10 7.68 -3.77
N ASN A 33 -19.81 8.19 -2.76
CA ASN A 33 -19.25 8.93 -1.63
C ASN A 33 -19.19 8.09 -0.34
N SER A 34 -19.14 6.76 -0.43
CA SER A 34 -19.00 5.92 0.77
C SER A 34 -17.60 6.06 1.37
N GLU A 35 -17.50 5.94 2.70
CA GLU A 35 -16.23 5.85 3.45
C GLU A 35 -15.24 4.84 2.87
N TRP A 36 -15.73 3.77 2.22
CA TRP A 36 -14.87 2.74 1.64
C TRP A 36 -14.11 3.25 0.41
N ASN A 37 -14.54 4.36 -0.20
CA ASN A 37 -13.81 5.03 -1.29
C ASN A 37 -12.72 5.99 -0.81
N ASP A 38 -12.51 6.14 0.50
CA ASP A 38 -11.48 7.04 1.03
C ASP A 38 -10.07 6.52 0.74
N PHE A 39 -9.10 7.43 0.80
CA PHE A 39 -7.69 7.17 0.47
C PHE A 39 -7.09 5.97 1.22
N GLU A 40 -7.51 5.75 2.48
CA GLU A 40 -7.00 4.65 3.32
C GLU A 40 -7.36 3.25 2.80
N TYR A 41 -8.39 3.14 1.96
CA TYR A 41 -8.86 1.89 1.36
C TYR A 41 -8.44 1.75 -0.12
N GLN A 42 -7.70 2.72 -0.66
CA GLN A 42 -7.20 2.68 -2.03
C GLN A 42 -5.77 2.11 -2.07
N PHE A 43 -5.48 1.33 -3.10
CA PHE A 43 -4.12 0.81 -3.33
C PHE A 43 -3.14 1.90 -3.82
N LEU A 44 -3.66 3.00 -4.36
CA LEU A 44 -2.89 4.11 -4.92
C LEU A 44 -3.69 5.41 -4.85
N GLY A 45 -3.11 6.47 -4.28
CA GLY A 45 -3.79 7.76 -4.18
C GLY A 45 -3.97 8.50 -5.50
N LYS A 46 -2.88 8.64 -6.27
CA LYS A 46 -2.89 9.26 -7.60
C LYS A 46 -1.95 8.48 -8.51
N LYS A 47 -2.41 8.18 -9.72
CA LYS A 47 -1.57 7.59 -10.76
C LYS A 47 -0.64 8.67 -11.33
N PRO A 48 0.70 8.56 -11.15
CA PRO A 48 1.61 9.58 -11.66
C PRO A 48 1.62 9.60 -13.19
N SER A 49 1.88 10.78 -13.76
CA SER A 49 2.14 10.94 -15.20
C SER A 49 3.45 10.24 -15.57
N PRO A 50 3.59 9.69 -16.79
CA PRO A 50 4.88 9.21 -17.29
C PRO A 50 5.99 10.27 -17.22
N ASN A 51 5.63 11.55 -17.32
CA ASN A 51 6.57 12.69 -17.29
C ASN A 51 6.70 13.26 -15.86
N PHE A 52 6.71 12.42 -14.82
CA PHE A 52 6.86 12.88 -13.44
C PHE A 52 8.28 13.40 -13.20
N GLU A 53 8.41 14.69 -12.88
CA GLU A 53 9.69 15.33 -12.58
C GLU A 53 10.01 15.23 -11.08
N LEU A 54 11.23 14.77 -10.77
CA LEU A 54 11.74 14.75 -9.40
C LEU A 54 12.22 16.14 -8.99
N SER A 55 12.00 16.51 -7.73
CA SER A 55 12.58 17.73 -7.17
C SER A 55 14.11 17.63 -7.12
N LYS A 56 14.80 18.76 -7.31
CA LYS A 56 16.26 18.84 -7.31
C LYS A 56 16.82 18.85 -5.89
N GLN A 57 16.67 17.74 -5.17
CA GLN A 57 17.16 17.56 -3.80
C GLN A 57 17.85 16.20 -3.68
N GLU A 58 18.93 16.14 -2.89
CA GLU A 58 19.59 14.88 -2.58
C GLU A 58 18.81 14.14 -1.48
N LEU A 59 18.53 12.86 -1.70
CA LEU A 59 17.84 11.99 -0.75
C LEU A 59 18.58 10.67 -0.65
N TYR A 60 18.74 10.18 0.58
CA TYR A 60 19.29 8.86 0.84
C TYR A 60 18.26 7.96 1.55
N ALA A 61 17.85 6.88 0.89
CA ALA A 61 16.90 5.91 1.41
C ALA A 61 17.50 4.50 1.37
N ARG A 62 17.24 3.69 2.42
CA ARG A 62 17.70 2.30 2.52
C ARG A 62 16.51 1.38 2.74
N VAL A 63 16.59 0.18 2.17
CA VAL A 63 15.66 -0.91 2.44
C VAL A 63 16.45 -2.15 2.83
N GLU A 64 16.01 -2.85 3.89
CA GLU A 64 16.56 -4.14 4.26
C GLU A 64 15.97 -5.21 3.34
N ALA A 65 16.83 -5.92 2.60
CA ALA A 65 16.45 -7.04 1.77
C ALA A 65 16.97 -8.36 2.38
N PRO A 66 16.46 -9.52 1.93
CA PRO A 66 16.82 -10.81 2.55
C PRO A 66 18.31 -11.15 2.54
N LYS A 67 19.09 -10.58 1.61
CA LYS A 67 20.54 -10.79 1.51
C LYS A 67 21.36 -9.72 2.22
N GLU A 68 20.91 -8.46 2.28
CA GLU A 68 21.52 -7.30 2.98
C GLU A 68 20.81 -5.99 2.56
N PHE A 69 21.40 -4.83 2.85
CA PHE A 69 20.89 -3.51 2.43
C PHE A 69 20.83 -3.36 0.90
N PHE A 70 19.68 -2.91 0.40
CA PHE A 70 19.55 -2.41 -0.97
C PHE A 70 19.74 -0.88 -0.98
N MET A 71 20.61 -0.39 -1.86
CA MET A 71 20.92 1.04 -2.05
C MET A 71 20.27 1.55 -3.34
N ASN A 72 19.67 2.73 -3.28
CA ASN A 72 19.18 3.52 -4.43
C ASN A 72 19.91 4.87 -4.48
#